data_AF-A0A0S9SG56-F1
#
_entry.id   AF-A0A0S9SG56-F1
#
_cell.length_a   1.000
_cell.length_b   1.000
_cell.length_c   1.000
_cell.angle_alpha   90.00
_cell.angle_beta   90.00
_cell.angle_gamma   90.00
#
_symmetry.space_group_name_H-M   'P 1'
#
loop_
_entity.id
_entity.type
_entity.pdbx_description
1 polymer ?
#
loop_
_entity_poly.entity_id
_entity_poly.type
_entity_poly.pdbx_seq_one_letter_code
_entity_poly.pdbx_strand_id
1 'polypeptide(L)'
;MKDETEGPWLHALSVVRPALVLAPTTFLAGLRDGFARNGVSNAISRHDNGPIYDWVMSLVGLQGISDRVAFAFTAQHGLATWEGVREGLRTRPACSHLQGHWQFRGCGYQKSARTCAEPHLLPSCPLPALPLRKGTLNQAAYSLALFIRDACHGDLVGWIDRRLADADPGFGMTDRAAVMKDAVLSPLSEVHGVGPKVWSMLLADLLLGADPSRERWVATGAAMIAIDSLVHAFLHRTGILRRLECEHPYGPACYGPAGCASVIGGLARRIDAREFNAAHPVNFSRFVQAAIWAFCAEGGYGICNGNKIDDRQRCDQIYCPAYSTCDRIVFRVK
;
A
#
# COMPACT_ATOMS: atom_id res chain seq x y z
N MET A 1 37.04 -18.24 7.53
CA MET A 1 35.86 -18.00 6.68
C MET A 1 34.83 -17.21 7.49
N LYS A 2 35.00 -15.88 7.58
CA LYS A 2 33.83 -15.02 7.83
C LYS A 2 33.05 -15.04 6.51
N ASP A 3 31.78 -15.37 6.61
CA ASP A 3 30.88 -15.74 5.55
C ASP A 3 30.90 -14.72 4.40
N GLU A 4 31.34 -15.12 3.20
CA GLU A 4 31.37 -14.24 2.02
C GLU A 4 29.97 -13.69 1.68
N THR A 5 28.92 -14.33 2.20
CA THR A 5 27.52 -13.90 2.08
C THR A 5 27.14 -12.72 2.98
N GLU A 6 27.95 -12.36 3.98
CA GLU A 6 27.65 -11.25 4.91
C GLU A 6 28.01 -9.87 4.31
N GLY A 7 29.04 -9.82 3.47
CA GLY A 7 29.55 -8.58 2.85
C GLY A 7 28.48 -7.77 2.10
N PRO A 8 27.68 -8.39 1.21
CA PRO A 8 26.57 -7.71 0.53
C PRO A 8 25.52 -7.11 1.49
N TRP A 9 25.21 -7.79 2.59
CA TRP A 9 24.26 -7.30 3.58
C TRP A 9 24.82 -6.16 4.42
N LEU A 10 26.11 -6.20 4.77
CA LEU A 10 26.79 -5.08 5.43
C LEU A 10 26.76 -3.82 4.55
N HIS A 11 27.01 -3.97 3.25
CA HIS A 11 26.84 -2.87 2.30
C HIS A 11 25.41 -2.33 2.32
N ALA A 12 24.41 -3.21 2.16
CA ALA A 12 23.01 -2.82 2.13
C ALA A 12 22.58 -2.08 3.42
N LEU A 13 23.01 -2.56 4.59
CA LEU A 13 22.76 -1.89 5.87
C LEU A 13 23.41 -0.51 5.89
N SER A 14 24.66 -0.39 5.45
CA SER A 14 25.41 0.88 5.48
C SER A 14 24.77 1.98 4.63
N VAL A 15 24.24 1.65 3.45
CA VAL A 15 23.61 2.63 2.54
C VAL A 15 22.16 2.92 2.90
N VAL A 16 21.46 2.00 3.57
CA VAL A 16 20.07 2.19 4.03
C VAL A 16 20.00 2.96 5.35
N ARG A 17 21.00 2.80 6.23
CA ARG A 17 20.99 3.41 7.58
C ARG A 17 20.72 4.92 7.58
N PRO A 18 21.28 5.75 6.67
CA PRO A 18 20.96 7.16 6.67
C PRO A 18 19.48 7.45 6.42
N ALA A 19 18.80 6.65 5.58
CA ALA A 19 17.36 6.77 5.39
C ALA A 19 16.59 6.44 6.67
N LEU A 20 17.02 5.42 7.43
CA LEU A 20 16.39 5.04 8.70
C LEU A 20 16.58 6.10 9.79
N VAL A 21 17.77 6.68 9.88
CA VAL A 21 18.09 7.74 10.86
C VAL A 21 17.30 9.01 10.57
N LEU A 22 17.10 9.35 9.29
CA LEU A 22 16.29 10.49 8.90
C LEU A 22 14.79 10.21 8.96
N ALA A 23 14.35 8.94 9.02
CA ALA A 23 12.94 8.63 9.02
C ALA A 23 12.21 9.27 10.23
N PRO A 24 10.99 9.79 10.05
CA PRO A 24 10.24 10.36 11.16
C PRO A 24 10.04 9.35 12.29
N THR A 25 10.50 9.69 13.48
CA THR A 25 10.27 8.86 14.69
C THR A 25 8.79 8.77 15.03
N THR A 26 7.97 9.69 14.54
CA THR A 26 6.52 9.75 14.78
C THR A 26 5.70 8.94 13.78
N PHE A 27 6.29 8.10 12.93
CA PHE A 27 5.58 7.35 11.87
C PHE A 27 4.27 6.69 12.36
N LEU A 28 4.33 5.83 13.38
CA LEU A 28 3.14 5.16 13.94
C LEU A 28 2.19 6.12 14.66
N ALA A 29 2.72 7.14 15.35
CA ALA A 29 1.91 8.13 16.04
C ALA A 29 1.09 8.98 15.05
N GLY A 30 1.72 9.41 13.94
CA GLY A 30 1.06 10.16 12.88
C GLY A 30 -0.06 9.38 12.20
N LEU A 31 0.12 8.06 11.98
CA LEU A 31 -0.96 7.19 11.51
C LEU A 31 -2.14 7.17 12.49
N ARG A 32 -1.87 6.95 13.78
CA ARG A 32 -2.89 6.89 14.83
C ARG A 32 -3.67 8.20 14.95
N ASP A 33 -2.96 9.34 14.96
CA ASP A 33 -3.58 10.65 14.99
C ASP A 33 -4.44 10.90 13.75
N GLY A 34 -3.97 10.44 12.59
CA GLY A 34 -4.74 10.46 11.34
C GLY A 34 -6.03 9.66 11.46
N PHE A 35 -5.98 8.43 11.94
CA PHE A 35 -7.17 7.58 12.11
C PHE A 35 -8.15 8.11 13.16
N ALA A 36 -7.64 8.66 14.26
CA ALA A 36 -8.47 9.29 15.29
C ALA A 36 -9.23 10.49 14.72
N ARG A 37 -8.53 11.40 14.00
CA ARG A 37 -9.16 12.58 13.36
C ARG A 37 -10.22 12.20 12.32
N ASN A 38 -10.03 11.10 11.60
CA ASN A 38 -10.97 10.62 10.59
C ASN A 38 -12.05 9.67 11.15
N GLY A 39 -12.09 9.45 12.47
CA GLY A 39 -13.07 8.56 13.12
C GLY A 39 -12.86 7.06 12.84
N VAL A 40 -11.80 6.67 12.15
CA VAL A 40 -11.54 5.28 11.74
C VAL A 40 -11.25 4.39 12.95
N SER A 41 -10.48 4.86 13.94
CA SER A 41 -10.22 4.06 15.16
C SER A 41 -11.49 3.70 15.92
N ASN A 42 -12.41 4.66 16.06
CA ASN A 42 -13.71 4.41 16.66
C ASN A 42 -14.56 3.46 15.81
N ALA A 43 -14.52 3.60 14.48
CA ALA A 43 -15.22 2.72 13.56
C ALA A 43 -14.71 1.26 13.64
N ILE A 44 -13.40 1.04 13.79
CA ILE A 44 -12.83 -0.29 14.04
C ILE A 44 -13.41 -0.89 15.32
N SER A 45 -13.40 -0.15 16.43
CA SER A 45 -13.90 -0.66 17.71
C SER A 45 -15.39 -1.06 17.67
N ARG A 46 -16.17 -0.39 16.80
CA ARG A 46 -17.62 -0.60 16.65
C ARG A 46 -18.00 -1.49 15.47
N HIS A 47 -17.02 -2.00 14.73
CA HIS A 47 -17.25 -2.73 13.48
C HIS A 47 -18.10 -1.95 12.47
N ASP A 48 -17.92 -0.61 12.43
CA ASP A 48 -18.65 0.27 11.52
C ASP A 48 -17.89 0.44 10.20
N ASN A 49 -18.43 -0.14 9.12
CA ASN A 49 -17.79 -0.06 7.80
C ASN A 49 -17.75 1.34 7.22
N GLY A 50 -18.62 2.26 7.64
CA GLY A 50 -18.81 3.56 6.97
C GLY A 50 -17.53 4.40 6.94
N PRO A 51 -17.01 4.83 8.09
CA PRO A 51 -15.78 5.62 8.15
C PRO A 51 -14.55 4.88 7.58
N ILE A 52 -14.49 3.55 7.72
CA ILE A 52 -13.39 2.74 7.16
C ILE A 52 -13.44 2.79 5.62
N TYR A 53 -14.62 2.57 5.05
CA TYR A 53 -14.84 2.62 3.61
C TYR A 53 -14.53 4.00 3.04
N ASP A 54 -15.02 5.07 3.66
CA ASP A 54 -14.80 6.44 3.20
C ASP A 54 -13.30 6.79 3.20
N TRP A 55 -12.59 6.37 4.25
CA TRP A 55 -11.14 6.51 4.34
C TRP A 55 -10.43 5.72 3.23
N VAL A 56 -10.77 4.44 3.01
CA VAL A 56 -10.21 3.65 1.90
C VAL A 56 -10.45 4.33 0.56
N MET A 57 -11.66 4.81 0.30
CA MET A 57 -12.02 5.45 -0.97
C MET A 57 -11.30 6.79 -1.19
N SER A 58 -11.01 7.54 -0.13
CA SER A 58 -10.20 8.75 -0.21
C SER A 58 -8.79 8.45 -0.75
N LEU A 59 -8.21 7.32 -0.34
CA LEU A 59 -6.86 6.93 -0.72
C LEU A 59 -6.80 6.15 -2.05
N VAL A 60 -7.81 5.32 -2.37
CA VAL A 60 -7.99 4.77 -3.72
C VAL A 60 -8.13 5.90 -4.75
N GLY A 61 -8.73 7.02 -4.34
CA GLY A 61 -8.77 8.26 -5.08
C GLY A 61 -7.41 8.82 -5.47
N LEU A 62 -6.29 8.43 -4.87
CA LEU A 62 -4.96 8.95 -5.24
C LEU A 62 -4.36 8.22 -6.47
N GLN A 63 -4.94 7.10 -6.90
CA GLN A 63 -4.34 6.25 -7.92
C GLN A 63 -4.11 6.96 -9.28
N GLY A 64 -2.87 6.89 -9.76
CA GLY A 64 -2.47 7.29 -11.10
C GLY A 64 -2.46 8.80 -11.35
N ILE A 65 -2.43 9.62 -10.30
CA ILE A 65 -2.27 11.08 -10.33
C ILE A 65 -1.45 11.54 -9.12
N SER A 66 -1.03 12.81 -9.10
CA SER A 66 -0.39 13.37 -7.90
C SER A 66 -1.40 13.65 -6.80
N ASP A 67 -0.95 13.57 -5.55
CA ASP A 67 -1.76 13.81 -4.36
C ASP A 67 -2.46 15.17 -4.41
N ARG A 68 -1.75 16.22 -4.83
CA ARG A 68 -2.31 17.57 -4.98
C ARG A 68 -3.51 17.60 -5.92
N VAL A 69 -3.44 16.92 -7.06
CA VAL A 69 -4.55 16.88 -8.03
C VAL A 69 -5.72 16.07 -7.47
N ALA A 70 -5.44 14.97 -6.78
CA ALA A 70 -6.47 14.13 -6.18
C ALA A 70 -7.23 14.85 -5.06
N PHE A 71 -6.52 15.54 -4.17
CA PHE A 71 -7.12 16.32 -3.10
C PHE A 71 -7.90 17.53 -3.62
N ALA A 72 -7.37 18.25 -4.61
CA ALA A 72 -8.10 19.36 -5.24
C ALA A 72 -9.42 18.90 -5.88
N PHE A 73 -9.39 17.78 -6.62
CA PHE A 73 -10.60 17.20 -7.20
C PHE A 73 -11.61 16.80 -6.12
N THR A 74 -11.14 16.14 -5.06
CA THR A 74 -11.98 15.71 -3.94
C THR A 74 -12.61 16.90 -3.22
N ALA A 75 -11.85 17.97 -2.98
CA ALA A 75 -12.37 19.19 -2.36
C ALA A 75 -13.46 19.86 -3.21
N GLN A 76 -13.36 19.76 -4.54
CA GLN A 76 -14.32 20.35 -5.46
C GLN A 76 -15.58 19.49 -5.69
N HIS A 77 -15.44 18.17 -5.73
CA HIS A 77 -16.49 17.26 -6.19
C HIS A 77 -17.00 16.29 -5.11
N GLY A 78 -16.28 16.15 -3.99
CA GLY A 78 -16.58 15.19 -2.93
C GLY A 78 -15.96 13.81 -3.16
N LEU A 79 -16.36 12.86 -2.30
CA LEU A 79 -15.95 11.46 -2.32
C LEU A 79 -17.15 10.56 -2.58
N ALA A 80 -16.90 9.33 -3.03
CA ALA A 80 -17.90 8.28 -2.94
C ALA A 80 -17.96 7.79 -1.49
N THR A 81 -19.06 8.12 -0.81
CA THR A 81 -19.28 7.71 0.58
C THR A 81 -19.97 6.35 0.67
N TRP A 82 -19.81 5.69 1.80
CA TRP A 82 -20.48 4.44 2.14
C TRP A 82 -21.99 4.59 2.07
N GLU A 83 -22.53 5.66 2.65
CA GLU A 83 -23.95 5.97 2.63
C GLU A 83 -24.47 6.14 1.20
N GLY A 84 -23.78 6.93 0.36
CA GLY A 84 -24.19 7.17 -1.02
C GLY A 84 -24.19 5.90 -1.87
N VAL A 85 -23.18 5.04 -1.71
CA VAL A 85 -23.13 3.74 -2.42
C VAL A 85 -24.19 2.78 -1.91
N ARG A 86 -24.41 2.72 -0.59
CA ARG A 86 -25.46 1.89 0.00
C ARG A 86 -26.85 2.31 -0.47
N GLU A 87 -27.13 3.61 -0.51
CA GLU A 87 -28.41 4.11 -1.00
C GLU A 87 -28.61 3.73 -2.46
N GLY A 88 -27.57 3.91 -3.30
CA GLY A 88 -27.58 3.45 -4.68
C GLY A 88 -27.90 1.95 -4.83
N LEU A 89 -27.39 1.10 -3.93
CA LEU A 89 -27.68 -0.33 -3.92
C LEU A 89 -29.07 -0.68 -3.34
N ARG A 90 -29.60 0.12 -2.40
CA ARG A 90 -30.91 -0.11 -1.76
C ARG A 90 -32.08 0.10 -2.70
N THR A 91 -31.93 0.93 -3.73
CA THR A 91 -32.95 1.14 -4.76
C THR A 91 -33.20 -0.09 -5.64
N ARG A 92 -32.54 -1.23 -5.36
CA ARG A 92 -32.65 -2.50 -6.09
C ARG A 92 -32.50 -2.29 -7.59
N PRO A 93 -31.32 -1.83 -8.04
CA PRO A 93 -31.08 -1.56 -9.45
C PRO A 93 -31.39 -2.80 -10.30
N ALA A 94 -32.09 -2.61 -11.42
CA ALA A 94 -32.45 -3.69 -12.33
C ALA A 94 -31.23 -4.44 -12.92
N CYS A 95 -30.05 -3.81 -12.90
CA CYS A 95 -28.81 -4.39 -13.40
C CYS A 95 -28.36 -5.56 -12.52
N SER A 96 -28.29 -6.75 -13.11
CA SER A 96 -27.84 -7.99 -12.46
C SER A 96 -26.42 -7.88 -11.89
N HIS A 97 -25.53 -7.10 -12.52
CA HIS A 97 -24.18 -6.85 -12.03
C HIS A 97 -24.16 -6.19 -10.64
N LEU A 98 -25.18 -5.41 -10.26
CA LEU A 98 -25.24 -4.74 -8.96
C LEU A 98 -25.87 -5.60 -7.85
N GLN A 99 -26.30 -6.82 -8.18
CA GLN A 99 -26.95 -7.72 -7.21
C GLN A 99 -25.95 -8.44 -6.32
N GLY A 100 -24.67 -8.55 -6.71
CA GLY A 100 -23.64 -9.18 -5.88
C GLY A 100 -22.21 -8.96 -6.36
N HIS A 101 -21.26 -9.17 -5.46
CA HIS A 101 -19.83 -8.96 -5.69
C HIS A 101 -19.31 -9.75 -6.91
N TRP A 102 -19.67 -11.03 -7.00
CA TRP A 102 -19.23 -11.88 -8.11
C TRP A 102 -19.93 -11.52 -9.42
N GLN A 103 -21.20 -11.16 -9.36
CA GLN A 103 -21.97 -10.69 -10.52
C GLN A 103 -21.46 -9.33 -11.02
N PHE A 104 -20.89 -8.50 -10.15
CA PHE A 104 -20.35 -7.20 -10.55
C PHE A 104 -19.17 -7.30 -11.51
N ARG A 105 -18.51 -8.46 -11.57
CA ARG A 105 -17.50 -8.73 -12.58
C ARG A 105 -18.10 -8.56 -13.97
N GLY A 106 -17.43 -7.77 -14.79
CA GLY A 106 -17.89 -7.50 -16.16
C GLY A 106 -18.84 -6.31 -16.29
N CYS A 107 -19.13 -5.55 -15.21
CA CYS A 107 -19.91 -4.30 -15.31
C CYS A 107 -19.38 -3.40 -16.44
N GLY A 108 -18.06 -3.18 -16.49
CA GLY A 108 -17.39 -2.56 -17.63
C GLY A 108 -17.75 -1.08 -17.83
N TYR A 109 -18.22 -0.39 -16.78
CA TYR A 109 -18.64 1.00 -16.89
C TYR A 109 -17.49 1.92 -17.30
N GLN A 110 -17.66 2.60 -18.44
CA GLN A 110 -16.74 3.59 -18.98
C GLN A 110 -17.38 4.97 -18.92
N LYS A 111 -16.88 5.82 -18.03
CA LYS A 111 -17.46 7.15 -17.78
C LYS A 111 -17.44 8.07 -19.00
N SER A 112 -16.31 8.14 -19.72
CA SER A 112 -16.17 9.03 -20.89
C SER A 112 -17.03 8.59 -22.07
N ALA A 113 -17.11 7.29 -22.33
CA ALA A 113 -17.94 6.73 -23.40
C ALA A 113 -19.42 6.57 -23.01
N ARG A 114 -19.76 6.77 -21.72
CA ARG A 114 -21.09 6.54 -21.13
C ARG A 114 -21.68 5.18 -21.56
N THR A 115 -20.88 4.12 -21.41
CA THR A 115 -21.27 2.76 -21.79
C THR A 115 -20.89 1.75 -20.69
N CYS A 116 -21.47 0.56 -20.73
CA CYS A 116 -21.22 -0.58 -19.86
C CYS A 116 -21.72 -1.87 -20.55
N ALA A 117 -21.65 -3.01 -19.85
CA ALA A 117 -22.20 -4.27 -20.37
C ALA A 117 -23.72 -4.25 -20.53
N GLU A 118 -24.43 -3.40 -19.79
CA GLU A 118 -25.90 -3.28 -19.81
C GLU A 118 -26.34 -1.85 -20.16
N PRO A 119 -26.07 -1.37 -21.39
CA PRO A 119 -26.21 0.05 -21.74
C PRO A 119 -27.65 0.57 -21.62
N HIS A 120 -28.65 -0.31 -21.83
CA HIS A 120 -30.06 0.02 -21.71
C HIS A 120 -30.50 0.33 -20.26
N LEU A 121 -29.77 -0.15 -19.26
CA LEU A 121 -30.04 0.10 -17.84
C LEU A 121 -29.26 1.30 -17.28
N LEU A 122 -28.35 1.88 -18.07
CA LEU A 122 -27.47 2.96 -17.63
C LEU A 122 -28.21 4.22 -17.12
N PRO A 123 -29.34 4.67 -17.72
CA PRO A 123 -30.05 5.86 -17.23
C PRO A 123 -30.50 5.77 -15.77
N SER A 124 -30.84 4.57 -15.30
CA SER A 124 -31.23 4.29 -13.91
C SER A 124 -30.10 3.71 -13.06
N CYS A 125 -28.90 3.56 -13.62
CA CYS A 125 -27.78 2.97 -12.91
C CYS A 125 -27.23 3.96 -11.88
N PRO A 126 -26.93 3.53 -10.64
CA PRO A 126 -26.43 4.43 -9.61
C PRO A 126 -24.90 4.64 -9.70
N LEU A 127 -24.19 3.86 -10.55
CA LEU A 127 -22.74 4.02 -10.75
C LEU A 127 -22.35 5.43 -11.27
N PRO A 128 -22.94 5.94 -12.36
CA PRO A 128 -22.60 7.25 -12.92
C PRO A 128 -22.79 8.43 -11.97
N ALA A 129 -23.66 8.29 -10.96
CA ALA A 129 -23.97 9.34 -10.01
C ALA A 129 -22.82 9.64 -9.03
N LEU A 130 -21.87 8.72 -8.85
CA LEU A 130 -20.73 8.97 -7.98
C LEU A 130 -19.81 10.07 -8.55
N PRO A 131 -19.41 11.05 -7.72
CA PRO A 131 -18.64 12.22 -8.16
C PRO A 131 -17.15 11.92 -8.30
N LEU A 132 -16.79 10.77 -8.90
CA LEU A 132 -15.41 10.33 -9.07
C LEU A 132 -14.89 10.65 -10.47
N ARG A 133 -13.60 10.95 -10.60
CA ARG A 133 -13.00 11.40 -11.88
C ARG A 133 -12.99 10.35 -13.00
N LYS A 134 -13.06 9.06 -12.69
CA LYS A 134 -12.87 7.95 -13.64
C LYS A 134 -13.87 6.84 -13.37
N GLY A 135 -14.40 6.22 -14.44
CA GLY A 135 -15.34 5.11 -14.33
C GLY A 135 -14.78 3.90 -13.57
N THR A 136 -13.47 3.68 -13.60
CA THR A 136 -12.81 2.63 -12.79
C THR A 136 -12.91 2.89 -11.30
N LEU A 137 -12.92 4.17 -10.86
CA LEU A 137 -13.11 4.53 -9.45
C LEU A 137 -14.58 4.36 -9.04
N ASN A 138 -15.53 4.69 -9.94
CA ASN A 138 -16.95 4.38 -9.72
C ASN A 138 -17.14 2.87 -9.52
N GLN A 139 -16.50 2.06 -10.37
CA GLN A 139 -16.54 0.61 -10.23
C GLN A 139 -15.84 0.13 -8.94
N ALA A 140 -14.71 0.72 -8.55
CA ALA A 140 -14.03 0.38 -7.31
C ALA A 140 -14.90 0.63 -6.06
N ALA A 141 -15.60 1.76 -6.03
CA ALA A 141 -16.52 2.10 -4.94
C ALA A 141 -17.60 1.02 -4.76
N TYR A 142 -18.35 0.71 -5.83
CA TYR A 142 -19.40 -0.31 -5.75
C TYR A 142 -18.83 -1.72 -5.53
N SER A 143 -17.70 -2.07 -6.15
CA SER A 143 -17.08 -3.37 -5.99
C SER A 143 -16.64 -3.62 -4.54
N LEU A 144 -16.06 -2.61 -3.89
CA LEU A 144 -15.69 -2.68 -2.48
C LEU A 144 -16.93 -2.80 -1.58
N ALA A 145 -17.98 -2.03 -1.85
CA ALA A 145 -19.19 -2.11 -1.04
C ALA A 145 -19.89 -3.46 -1.15
N LEU A 146 -19.94 -4.03 -2.36
CA LEU A 146 -20.45 -5.38 -2.59
C LEU A 146 -19.55 -6.44 -1.93
N PHE A 147 -18.23 -6.28 -1.98
CA PHE A 147 -17.30 -7.17 -1.28
C PHE A 147 -17.57 -7.17 0.24
N ILE A 148 -17.69 -5.99 0.86
CA ILE A 148 -18.00 -5.88 2.29
C ILE A 148 -19.35 -6.54 2.60
N ARG A 149 -20.37 -6.30 1.78
CA ARG A 149 -21.71 -6.87 1.98
C ARG A 149 -21.70 -8.40 1.86
N ASP A 150 -21.06 -8.94 0.81
CA ASP A 150 -21.22 -10.34 0.41
C ASP A 150 -20.11 -11.24 0.96
N ALA A 151 -18.84 -10.82 0.84
CA ALA A 151 -17.68 -11.60 1.26
C ALA A 151 -17.33 -11.38 2.73
N CYS A 152 -17.58 -10.17 3.27
CA CYS A 152 -17.39 -9.88 4.69
C CYS A 152 -18.68 -10.04 5.50
N HIS A 153 -19.81 -10.40 4.88
CA HIS A 153 -21.13 -10.49 5.51
C HIS A 153 -21.54 -9.21 6.26
N GLY A 154 -21.12 -8.05 5.75
CA GLY A 154 -21.39 -6.75 6.36
C GLY A 154 -20.50 -6.40 7.54
N ASP A 155 -19.44 -7.15 7.83
CA ASP A 155 -18.50 -6.90 8.92
C ASP A 155 -17.06 -7.02 8.43
N LEU A 156 -16.50 -5.92 7.90
CA LEU A 156 -15.13 -5.89 7.38
C LEU A 156 -14.09 -6.15 8.47
N VAL A 157 -14.28 -5.58 9.66
CA VAL A 157 -13.32 -5.69 10.78
C VAL A 157 -13.25 -7.13 11.26
N GLY A 158 -14.39 -7.75 11.56
CA GLY A 158 -14.42 -9.15 11.98
C GLY A 158 -14.03 -10.10 10.87
N TRP A 159 -14.25 -9.74 9.59
CA TRP A 159 -13.70 -10.50 8.47
C TRP A 159 -12.17 -10.48 8.44
N ILE A 160 -11.53 -9.32 8.65
CA ILE A 160 -10.06 -9.23 8.78
C ILE A 160 -9.59 -10.06 9.98
N ASP A 161 -10.23 -9.93 11.14
CA ASP A 161 -9.86 -10.66 12.36
C ASP A 161 -9.87 -12.17 12.15
N ARG A 162 -10.96 -12.70 11.58
CA ARG A 162 -11.10 -14.14 11.30
C ARG A 162 -10.02 -14.60 10.33
N ARG A 163 -9.81 -13.89 9.22
CA ARG A 163 -8.78 -14.24 8.22
C ARG A 163 -7.38 -14.28 8.82
N LEU A 164 -7.03 -13.28 9.63
CA LEU A 164 -5.73 -13.24 10.29
C LEU A 164 -5.61 -14.36 11.33
N ALA A 165 -6.66 -14.61 12.12
CA ALA A 165 -6.66 -15.68 13.13
C ALA A 165 -6.53 -17.08 12.51
N ASP A 166 -7.28 -17.36 11.44
CA ASP A 166 -7.27 -18.65 10.75
C ASP A 166 -5.93 -18.92 10.06
N ALA A 167 -5.28 -17.86 9.58
CA ALA A 167 -4.02 -17.95 8.84
C ALA A 167 -2.77 -17.89 9.74
N ASP A 168 -2.91 -17.56 11.02
CA ASP A 168 -1.78 -17.35 11.94
C ASP A 168 -1.14 -18.70 12.34
N PRO A 169 0.07 -19.04 11.85
CA PRO A 169 0.74 -20.28 12.23
C PRO A 169 1.32 -20.27 13.65
N GLY A 170 1.21 -19.14 14.37
CA GLY A 170 1.73 -18.95 15.72
C GLY A 170 3.06 -18.18 15.77
N PHE A 171 3.41 -17.72 16.97
CA PHE A 171 4.63 -16.97 17.23
C PHE A 171 5.90 -17.76 16.90
N GLY A 172 6.95 -17.08 16.43
CA GLY A 172 8.26 -17.68 16.13
C GLY A 172 8.32 -18.42 14.80
N MET A 173 7.19 -18.66 14.13
CA MET A 173 7.18 -19.29 12.81
C MET A 173 7.77 -18.36 11.75
N THR A 174 8.65 -18.91 10.92
CA THR A 174 9.16 -18.23 9.72
C THR A 174 7.98 -17.83 8.84
N ASP A 175 8.02 -16.62 8.29
CA ASP A 175 7.01 -16.08 7.38
C ASP A 175 5.58 -15.97 7.95
N ARG A 176 5.39 -16.05 9.27
CA ARG A 176 4.09 -15.85 9.96
C ARG A 176 3.31 -14.64 9.41
N ALA A 177 3.98 -13.48 9.32
CA ALA A 177 3.36 -12.26 8.82
C ALA A 177 3.05 -12.31 7.31
N ALA A 178 3.84 -13.04 6.51
CA ALA A 178 3.60 -13.18 5.08
C ALA A 178 2.35 -14.04 4.82
N VAL A 179 2.17 -15.13 5.55
CA VAL A 179 0.98 -16.00 5.46
C VAL A 179 -0.29 -15.23 5.83
N MET A 180 -0.27 -14.52 6.98
CA MET A 180 -1.40 -13.69 7.40
C MET A 180 -1.71 -12.56 6.41
N LYS A 181 -0.67 -11.92 5.85
CA LYS A 181 -0.81 -10.90 4.81
C LYS A 181 -1.52 -11.44 3.57
N ASP A 182 -1.09 -12.59 3.06
CA ASP A 182 -1.67 -13.18 1.85
C ASP A 182 -3.13 -13.60 2.08
N ALA A 183 -3.48 -14.10 3.27
CA ALA A 183 -4.85 -14.46 3.64
C ALA A 183 -5.85 -13.29 3.58
N VAL A 184 -5.37 -12.05 3.75
CA VAL A 184 -6.18 -10.83 3.64
C VAL A 184 -6.09 -10.22 2.24
N LEU A 185 -4.90 -10.13 1.65
CA LEU A 185 -4.71 -9.48 0.35
C LEU A 185 -5.29 -10.26 -0.82
N SER A 186 -5.19 -11.59 -0.81
CA SER A 186 -5.65 -12.42 -1.94
C SER A 186 -7.17 -12.29 -2.18
N PRO A 187 -8.05 -12.30 -1.16
CA PRO A 187 -9.46 -12.03 -1.40
C PRO A 187 -9.73 -10.59 -1.85
N LEU A 188 -8.98 -9.60 -1.32
CA LEU A 188 -9.17 -8.20 -1.68
C LEU A 188 -8.74 -7.86 -3.11
N SER A 189 -7.87 -8.66 -3.75
CA SER A 189 -7.55 -8.49 -5.17
C SER A 189 -8.75 -8.71 -6.09
N GLU A 190 -9.83 -9.30 -5.59
CA GLU A 190 -11.08 -9.44 -6.33
C GLU A 190 -11.93 -8.16 -6.33
N VAL A 191 -11.57 -7.14 -5.54
CA VAL A 191 -12.20 -5.81 -5.63
C VAL A 191 -11.70 -5.10 -6.89
N HIS A 192 -12.64 -4.86 -7.81
CA HIS A 192 -12.34 -4.25 -9.10
C HIS A 192 -11.75 -2.85 -8.95
N GLY A 193 -10.77 -2.50 -9.79
CA GLY A 193 -10.25 -1.14 -9.86
C GLY A 193 -9.29 -0.75 -8.73
N VAL A 194 -8.93 -1.68 -7.83
CA VAL A 194 -7.91 -1.46 -6.79
C VAL A 194 -6.78 -2.48 -6.96
N GLY A 195 -5.58 -1.99 -7.27
CA GLY A 195 -4.42 -2.87 -7.49
C GLY A 195 -3.82 -3.42 -6.20
N PRO A 196 -3.11 -4.58 -6.24
CA PRO A 196 -2.53 -5.22 -5.06
C PRO A 196 -1.58 -4.32 -4.26
N LYS A 197 -0.78 -3.49 -4.96
CA LYS A 197 0.11 -2.51 -4.33
C LYS A 197 -0.65 -1.51 -3.46
N VAL A 198 -1.80 -1.04 -3.96
CA VAL A 198 -2.62 -0.07 -3.24
C VAL A 198 -3.23 -0.76 -2.03
N TRP A 199 -3.79 -1.96 -2.19
CA TRP A 199 -4.27 -2.73 -1.03
C TRP A 199 -3.21 -2.95 0.04
N SER A 200 -2.01 -3.37 -0.34
CA SER A 200 -0.89 -3.56 0.57
C SER A 200 -0.56 -2.28 1.35
N MET A 201 -0.48 -1.12 0.68
CA MET A 201 -0.22 0.15 1.35
C MET A 201 -1.34 0.56 2.31
N LEU A 202 -2.59 0.52 1.85
CA LEU A 202 -3.74 0.93 2.65
C LEU A 202 -3.89 0.05 3.89
N LEU A 203 -3.81 -1.27 3.71
CA LEU A 203 -3.93 -2.18 4.83
C LEU A 203 -2.74 -2.11 5.77
N ALA A 204 -1.52 -1.86 5.28
CA ALA A 204 -0.39 -1.62 6.18
C ALA A 204 -0.72 -0.51 7.17
N ASP A 205 -1.20 0.63 6.68
CA ASP A 205 -1.50 1.78 7.53
C ASP A 205 -2.67 1.48 8.47
N LEU A 206 -3.76 0.90 7.97
CA LEU A 206 -4.93 0.53 8.77
C LEU A 206 -4.55 -0.44 9.90
N LEU A 207 -3.84 -1.51 9.58
CA LEU A 207 -3.48 -2.57 10.54
C LEU A 207 -2.45 -2.10 11.58
N LEU A 208 -1.60 -1.11 11.24
CA LEU A 208 -0.61 -0.55 12.16
C LEU A 208 -1.17 0.56 13.06
N GLY A 209 -2.09 1.37 12.53
CA GLY A 209 -2.50 2.62 13.16
C GLY A 209 -3.91 2.63 13.73
N ALA A 210 -4.85 1.83 13.21
CA ALA A 210 -6.24 1.99 13.59
C ALA A 210 -6.56 1.41 14.98
N ASP A 211 -5.97 0.25 15.31
CA ASP A 211 -6.06 -0.37 16.64
C ASP A 211 -4.76 -1.13 16.98
N PRO A 212 -3.81 -0.51 17.69
CA PRO A 212 -2.52 -1.12 17.99
C PRO A 212 -2.59 -2.25 19.04
N SER A 213 -3.75 -2.48 19.67
CA SER A 213 -3.93 -3.59 20.62
C SER A 213 -4.08 -4.94 19.92
N ARG A 214 -4.39 -4.94 18.62
CA ARG A 214 -4.56 -6.14 17.79
C ARG A 214 -3.21 -6.63 17.28
N GLU A 215 -2.61 -7.56 18.02
CA GLU A 215 -1.26 -8.07 17.71
C GLU A 215 -1.14 -8.60 16.27
N ARG A 216 -2.08 -9.43 15.80
CA ARG A 216 -2.04 -9.97 14.43
C ARG A 216 -2.12 -8.88 13.37
N TRP A 217 -2.84 -7.80 13.65
CA TRP A 217 -2.91 -6.66 12.74
C TRP A 217 -1.55 -5.98 12.66
N VAL A 218 -0.96 -5.63 13.81
CA VAL A 218 0.34 -4.96 13.86
C VAL A 218 1.43 -5.83 13.21
N ALA A 219 1.48 -7.12 13.53
CA ALA A 219 2.45 -8.06 12.95
C ALA A 219 2.30 -8.16 11.41
N THR A 220 1.07 -8.24 10.92
CA THR A 220 0.78 -8.34 9.49
C THR A 220 1.08 -7.03 8.75
N GLY A 221 0.58 -5.91 9.27
CA GLY A 221 0.79 -4.58 8.70
C GLY A 221 2.27 -4.19 8.67
N ALA A 222 3.07 -4.63 9.65
CA ALA A 222 4.51 -4.39 9.69
C ALA A 222 5.27 -5.04 8.51
N ALA A 223 4.73 -6.13 7.97
CA ALA A 223 5.30 -6.84 6.82
C ALA A 223 4.70 -6.40 5.47
N MET A 224 3.59 -5.67 5.46
CA MET A 224 2.97 -5.15 4.25
C MET A 224 3.78 -3.99 3.68
N ILE A 225 4.31 -4.18 2.47
CA ILE A 225 5.13 -3.18 1.79
C ILE A 225 4.66 -2.99 0.35
N ALA A 226 5.05 -1.85 -0.22
CA ALA A 226 4.89 -1.55 -1.63
C ALA A 226 6.22 -1.07 -2.20
N ILE A 227 6.65 -1.73 -3.27
CA ILE A 227 7.78 -1.31 -4.08
C ILE A 227 7.25 -0.42 -5.19
N ASP A 228 7.63 0.85 -5.14
CA ASP A 228 7.44 1.80 -6.23
C ASP A 228 8.76 2.04 -6.99
N SER A 229 8.73 2.91 -7.99
CA SER A 229 9.90 3.23 -8.78
C SER A 229 11.00 3.90 -7.95
N LEU A 230 10.65 4.65 -6.89
CA LEU A 230 11.62 5.32 -6.02
C LEU A 230 12.39 4.30 -5.18
N VAL A 231 11.67 3.40 -4.49
CA VAL A 231 12.27 2.34 -3.68
C VAL A 231 13.11 1.41 -4.56
N HIS A 232 12.59 1.01 -5.72
CA HIS A 232 13.35 0.18 -6.66
C HIS A 232 14.63 0.88 -7.17
N ALA A 233 14.52 2.12 -7.64
CA ALA A 233 15.66 2.89 -8.14
C ALA A 233 16.70 3.13 -7.03
N PHE A 234 16.29 3.35 -5.78
CA PHE A 234 17.21 3.44 -4.65
C PHE A 234 18.03 2.15 -4.49
N LEU A 235 17.38 0.99 -4.44
CA LEU A 235 18.06 -0.30 -4.29
C LEU A 235 19.01 -0.59 -5.46
N HIS A 236 18.65 -0.15 -6.67
CA HIS A 236 19.52 -0.26 -7.85
C HIS A 236 20.73 0.69 -7.76
N ARG A 237 20.49 2.01 -7.64
CA ARG A 237 21.53 3.06 -7.63
C ARG A 237 22.57 2.84 -6.52
N THR A 238 22.13 2.36 -5.38
CA THR A 238 23.01 2.08 -4.23
C THR A 238 23.87 0.83 -4.41
N GLY A 239 23.60 0.02 -5.44
CA GLY A 239 24.32 -1.22 -5.71
C GLY A 239 23.82 -2.42 -4.89
N ILE A 240 22.77 -2.26 -4.08
CA ILE A 240 22.21 -3.34 -3.27
C ILE A 240 21.79 -4.51 -4.16
N LEU A 241 21.00 -4.24 -5.22
CA LEU A 241 20.53 -5.32 -6.10
C LEU A 241 21.68 -6.04 -6.79
N ARG A 242 22.73 -5.32 -7.19
CA ARG A 242 23.90 -5.91 -7.83
C ARG A 242 24.69 -6.79 -6.89
N ARG A 243 24.98 -6.31 -5.68
CA ARG A 243 25.77 -7.05 -4.70
C ARG A 243 25.05 -8.27 -4.14
N LEU A 244 23.72 -8.24 -4.11
CA LEU A 244 22.89 -9.38 -3.74
C LEU A 244 22.52 -10.26 -4.95
N GLU A 245 23.11 -10.02 -6.12
CA GLU A 245 22.89 -10.79 -7.36
C GLU A 245 21.41 -10.90 -7.76
N CYS A 246 20.66 -9.81 -7.55
CA CYS A 246 19.21 -9.77 -7.71
C CYS A 246 18.73 -8.57 -8.54
N GLU A 247 19.56 -8.11 -9.49
CA GLU A 247 19.19 -7.08 -10.47
C GLU A 247 18.01 -7.56 -11.34
N HIS A 248 17.00 -6.70 -11.50
CA HIS A 248 15.81 -6.94 -12.32
C HIS A 248 15.21 -5.61 -12.78
N PRO A 249 14.42 -5.59 -13.87
CA PRO A 249 13.65 -4.40 -14.23
C PRO A 249 12.55 -4.09 -13.21
N TYR A 250 12.24 -2.80 -13.01
CA TYR A 250 11.10 -2.39 -12.21
C TYR A 250 9.81 -3.02 -12.75
N GLY A 251 9.02 -3.64 -11.87
CA GLY A 251 7.75 -4.26 -12.24
C GLY A 251 7.41 -5.45 -11.36
N PRO A 252 6.69 -6.47 -11.89
CA PRO A 252 6.30 -7.66 -11.13
C PRO A 252 7.47 -8.39 -10.46
N ALA A 253 8.65 -8.38 -11.08
CA ALA A 253 9.87 -8.99 -10.53
C ALA A 253 10.28 -8.41 -9.16
N CYS A 254 9.89 -7.16 -8.84
CA CYS A 254 10.13 -6.55 -7.54
C CYS A 254 9.54 -7.35 -6.36
N TYR A 255 8.50 -8.15 -6.62
CA TYR A 255 7.79 -8.95 -5.61
C TYR A 255 8.12 -10.43 -5.69
N GLY A 256 9.06 -10.83 -6.57
CA GLY A 256 9.53 -12.21 -6.66
C GLY A 256 10.47 -12.61 -5.50
N PRO A 257 10.87 -13.90 -5.42
CA PRO A 257 11.75 -14.41 -4.37
C PRO A 257 13.10 -13.70 -4.25
N ALA A 258 13.64 -13.25 -5.38
CA ALA A 258 14.84 -12.41 -5.49
C ALA A 258 14.51 -10.94 -5.85
N GLY A 259 13.33 -10.46 -5.47
CA GLY A 259 12.87 -9.11 -5.76
C GLY A 259 13.23 -8.10 -4.67
N CYS A 260 12.98 -6.81 -4.94
CA CYS A 260 13.10 -5.72 -3.96
C CYS A 260 12.36 -6.01 -2.63
N ALA A 261 11.18 -6.61 -2.68
CA ALA A 261 10.41 -6.93 -1.49
C ALA A 261 11.14 -7.92 -0.56
N SER A 262 11.80 -8.93 -1.15
CA SER A 262 12.64 -9.90 -0.44
C SER A 262 13.86 -9.21 0.19
N VAL A 263 14.49 -8.27 -0.53
CA VAL A 263 15.60 -7.45 -0.02
C VAL A 263 15.16 -6.62 1.18
N ILE A 264 14.03 -5.92 1.11
CA ILE A 264 13.49 -5.14 2.23
C ILE A 264 13.16 -6.05 3.43
N GLY A 265 12.58 -7.22 3.20
CA GLY A 265 12.34 -8.22 4.24
C GLY A 265 13.64 -8.69 4.90
N GLY A 266 14.68 -8.94 4.10
CA GLY A 266 16.00 -9.33 4.58
C GLY A 266 16.73 -8.24 5.37
N LEU A 267 16.57 -6.97 4.98
CA LEU A 267 17.04 -5.80 5.74
C LEU A 267 16.30 -5.70 7.07
N ALA A 268 14.97 -5.80 7.06
CA ALA A 268 14.15 -5.69 8.27
C ALA A 268 14.48 -6.75 9.33
N ARG A 269 14.88 -7.98 8.91
CA ARG A 269 15.35 -9.02 9.84
C ARG A 269 16.72 -8.75 10.47
N ARG A 270 17.48 -7.81 9.91
CA ARG A 270 18.84 -7.42 10.34
C ARG A 270 18.88 -6.08 11.05
N ILE A 271 17.74 -5.40 11.15
CA ILE A 271 17.59 -4.08 11.78
C ILE A 271 16.62 -4.24 12.93
N ASP A 272 17.04 -3.89 14.15
CA ASP A 272 16.10 -3.70 15.24
C ASP A 272 15.46 -2.32 15.10
N ALA A 273 14.23 -2.25 14.59
CA ALA A 273 13.58 -0.96 14.34
C ALA A 273 13.31 -0.16 15.63
N ARG A 274 13.44 -0.78 16.82
CA ARG A 274 13.33 -0.12 18.13
C ARG A 274 14.48 0.84 18.41
N GLU A 275 15.61 0.70 17.71
CA GLU A 275 16.71 1.69 17.75
C GLU A 275 16.23 3.09 17.34
N PHE A 276 15.25 3.17 16.43
CA PHE A 276 14.71 4.43 15.90
C PHE A 276 13.48 4.91 16.65
N ASN A 277 12.67 3.98 17.18
CA ASN A 277 11.58 4.26 18.10
C ASN A 277 11.20 2.98 18.85
N ALA A 278 11.25 3.00 20.19
CA ALA A 278 10.94 1.86 21.04
C ALA A 278 9.55 1.23 20.83
N ALA A 279 8.59 1.98 20.28
CA ALA A 279 7.25 1.51 19.96
C ALA A 279 7.16 0.73 18.62
N HIS A 280 8.24 0.67 17.84
CA HIS A 280 8.27 -0.10 16.60
C HIS A 280 8.33 -1.61 16.88
N PRO A 281 7.71 -2.43 16.01
CA PRO A 281 8.03 -3.86 15.93
C PRO A 281 9.52 -4.07 15.69
N VAL A 282 10.12 -5.13 16.25
CA VAL A 282 11.55 -5.45 16.04
C VAL A 282 11.85 -5.56 14.55
N ASN A 283 11.11 -6.41 13.85
CA ASN A 283 11.19 -6.60 12.40
C ASN A 283 10.11 -5.76 11.73
N PHE A 284 10.49 -4.66 11.08
CA PHE A 284 9.52 -3.69 10.55
C PHE A 284 9.80 -3.30 9.10
N SER A 285 9.46 -4.20 8.16
CA SER A 285 9.66 -3.99 6.72
C SER A 285 8.98 -2.73 6.19
N ARG A 286 7.78 -2.42 6.68
CA ARG A 286 7.06 -1.19 6.33
C ARG A 286 7.81 0.07 6.72
N PHE A 287 8.46 0.11 7.89
CA PHE A 287 9.31 1.24 8.28
C PHE A 287 10.54 1.37 7.38
N VAL A 288 11.24 0.27 7.07
CA VAL A 288 12.39 0.30 6.15
C VAL A 288 11.98 0.83 4.77
N GLN A 289 10.86 0.33 4.23
CA GLN A 289 10.33 0.80 2.95
C GLN A 289 9.92 2.28 3.00
N ALA A 290 9.24 2.71 4.07
CA ALA A 290 8.81 4.10 4.24
C ALA A 290 9.99 5.07 4.40
N ALA A 291 11.02 4.66 5.12
CA ALA A 291 12.26 5.42 5.30
C ALA A 291 12.99 5.64 3.97
N ILE A 292 13.17 4.57 3.18
CA ILE A 292 13.76 4.66 1.83
C ILE A 292 12.91 5.55 0.93
N TRP A 293 11.58 5.36 0.95
CA TRP A 293 10.68 6.18 0.17
C TRP A 293 10.81 7.66 0.55
N ALA A 294 10.80 8.01 1.84
CA ALA A 294 10.95 9.39 2.31
C ALA A 294 12.31 9.99 1.93
N PHE A 295 13.38 9.19 1.94
CA PHE A 295 14.71 9.60 1.49
C PHE A 295 14.74 9.99 0.00
N CYS A 296 13.92 9.34 -0.83
CA CYS A 296 13.86 9.55 -2.28
C CYS A 296 12.79 10.56 -2.71
N ALA A 297 11.62 10.53 -2.09
CA ALA A 297 10.44 11.27 -2.53
C ALA A 297 10.66 12.78 -2.39
N GLU A 298 10.13 13.55 -3.35
CA GLU A 298 10.21 15.01 -3.32
C GLU A 298 9.46 15.61 -2.13
N GLY A 299 8.31 15.02 -1.76
CA GLY A 299 7.58 15.38 -0.54
C GLY A 299 8.21 14.86 0.75
N GLY A 300 9.33 14.14 0.67
CA GLY A 300 10.18 13.77 1.79
C GLY A 300 11.45 14.61 1.79
N TYR A 301 12.61 13.95 1.82
CA TYR A 301 13.92 14.61 1.79
C TYR A 301 14.42 14.87 0.37
N GLY A 302 13.92 14.12 -0.63
CA GLY A 302 14.31 14.27 -2.03
C GLY A 302 15.81 14.10 -2.29
N ILE A 303 16.52 13.33 -1.45
CA ILE A 303 17.97 13.15 -1.51
C ILE A 303 18.35 12.22 -2.67
N CYS A 304 17.74 11.04 -2.77
CA CYS A 304 17.97 10.11 -3.88
C CYS A 304 16.83 10.15 -4.91
N ASN A 305 16.46 11.35 -5.33
CA ASN A 305 15.30 11.58 -6.21
C ASN A 305 15.68 11.50 -7.69
N GLY A 306 14.97 10.69 -8.48
CA GLY A 306 15.25 10.51 -9.90
C GLY A 306 14.98 11.74 -10.78
N ASN A 307 14.18 12.70 -10.33
CA ASN A 307 13.98 13.97 -11.03
C ASN A 307 15.15 14.95 -10.80
N LYS A 308 16.02 14.67 -9.81
CA LYS A 308 17.18 15.50 -9.46
C LYS A 308 18.52 14.85 -9.80
N ILE A 309 18.52 13.58 -10.19
CA ILE A 309 19.72 12.78 -10.49
C ILE A 309 19.66 12.37 -11.97
N ASP A 310 20.74 12.64 -12.71
CA ASP A 310 20.91 12.09 -14.05
C ASP A 310 21.40 10.64 -13.97
N ASP A 311 20.47 9.71 -14.15
CA ASP A 311 20.73 8.26 -14.08
C ASP A 311 21.66 7.72 -15.17
N ARG A 312 22.01 8.53 -16.18
CA ARG A 312 22.96 8.16 -17.26
C ARG A 312 24.41 8.26 -16.84
N GLN A 313 24.69 8.90 -15.70
CA GLN A 313 26.02 9.04 -15.13
C GLN A 313 26.04 8.63 -13.66
N ARG A 314 27.24 8.46 -13.10
CA ARG A 314 27.38 8.20 -11.67
C ARG A 314 26.92 9.44 -10.90
N CYS A 315 26.13 9.24 -9.86
CA CYS A 315 25.64 10.33 -9.01
C CYS A 315 26.80 11.11 -8.38
N ASP A 316 26.73 12.43 -8.47
CA ASP A 316 27.72 13.41 -8.01
C ASP A 316 27.25 14.20 -6.77
N GLN A 317 26.13 13.81 -6.16
CA GLN A 317 25.58 14.46 -4.97
C GLN A 317 26.40 14.15 -3.71
N ILE A 318 27.55 14.81 -3.58
CA ILE A 318 28.54 14.61 -2.51
C ILE A 318 27.99 14.79 -1.09
N TYR A 319 26.90 15.55 -0.93
CA TYR A 319 26.24 15.77 0.35
C TYR A 319 25.21 14.70 0.70
N CYS A 320 25.00 13.70 -0.16
CA CYS A 320 24.16 12.56 0.18
C CYS A 320 24.79 11.81 1.38
N PRO A 321 24.05 11.58 2.47
CA PRO A 321 24.59 10.87 3.64
C PRO A 321 25.08 9.44 3.37
N ALA A 322 24.64 8.82 2.27
CA ALA A 322 25.09 7.51 1.82
C ALA A 322 26.22 7.58 0.77
N TYR A 323 26.72 8.76 0.41
CA TYR A 323 27.58 8.95 -0.77
C TYR A 323 28.86 8.11 -0.74
N SER A 324 29.53 8.02 0.41
CA SER A 324 30.81 7.32 0.57
C SER A 324 30.69 5.79 0.47
N THR A 325 29.52 5.24 0.81
CA THR A 325 29.25 3.80 0.79
C THR A 325 28.42 3.36 -0.42
N CYS A 326 27.71 4.29 -1.07
CA CYS A 326 26.90 4.03 -2.25
C CYS A 326 27.75 3.73 -3.49
N ASP A 327 27.43 2.63 -4.18
CA ASP A 327 28.13 2.27 -5.43
C ASP A 327 27.85 3.25 -6.57
N ARG A 328 26.73 4.00 -6.49
CA ARG A 328 26.30 4.99 -7.48
C ARG A 328 26.19 4.39 -8.87
N ILE A 329 25.50 3.26 -8.94
CA ILE A 329 25.27 2.51 -10.18
C ILE A 329 24.42 3.36 -11.13
N VAL A 330 24.91 3.49 -12.36
CA VAL A 330 24.20 4.12 -13.48
C VAL A 330 22.96 3.30 -13.81
N PHE A 331 21.78 3.93 -13.81
CA PHE A 331 20.50 3.27 -14.06
C PHE A 331 20.07 3.56 -15.50
N ARG A 332 20.38 2.65 -16.44
CA ARG A 332 19.91 2.79 -17.83
C ARG A 332 18.43 2.43 -17.89
N VAL A 333 17.56 3.42 -17.83
CA VAL A 333 16.15 3.26 -18.20
C VAL A 333 16.14 2.84 -19.67
N LYS A 334 15.70 1.61 -19.95
CA LYS A 334 15.23 1.23 -21.29
C LYS A 334 13.76 1.60 -21.41
#